data_AF-A0A5J5ICI7-F1
#
_entry.id   AF-A0A5J5ICI7-F1
#
_cell.length_a   1.000
_cell.length_b   1.000
_cell.length_c   1.000
_cell.angle_alpha   90.00
_cell.angle_beta   90.00
_cell.angle_gamma   90.00
#
_symmetry.space_group_name_H-M   'P 1'
#
loop_
_entity.id
_entity.type
_entity.pdbx_description
1 polymer ?
#
loop_
_entity_poly.entity_id
_entity_poly.type
_entity_poly.pdbx_seq_one_letter_code
_entity_poly.pdbx_strand_id
1 'polypeptide(L)'
;MKNIFLLIVLSFFISCSGKNKVPPEIIQPNKMKKLLWDVIQAQALATETARKDSTVNEVAENKVLTQKIFDIYKIRSKDFDQSYNWYTSHPDVMRIIVDSLNAEKQRESQLEQQEKYKPIKSTPLKKIDSVKKINAIRKLHSLKLTQ
;
A
#
# COMPACT_ATOMS: atom_id res chain seq x y z
N MET A 1 -23.64 27.88 -42.09
CA MET A 1 -22.30 27.63 -41.51
C MET A 1 -22.30 27.28 -40.01
N LYS A 2 -23.46 27.17 -39.33
CA LYS A 2 -23.52 26.86 -37.89
C LYS A 2 -23.37 25.35 -37.58
N ASN A 3 -23.72 24.48 -38.54
CA ASN A 3 -23.72 23.02 -38.36
C ASN A 3 -22.32 22.38 -38.51
N ILE A 4 -21.40 23.04 -39.21
CA ILE A 4 -20.01 22.56 -39.40
C ILE A 4 -19.19 22.73 -38.13
N PHE A 5 -19.43 23.80 -37.37
CA PHE A 5 -18.78 24.01 -36.07
C PHE A 5 -19.15 22.90 -35.07
N LEU A 6 -20.40 22.41 -35.14
CA LEU A 6 -20.90 21.33 -34.28
C LEU A 6 -20.25 19.97 -34.60
N LEU A 7 -19.93 19.71 -35.88
CA LEU A 7 -19.22 18.51 -36.33
C LEU A 7 -17.74 18.50 -35.91
N ILE A 8 -17.08 19.66 -35.91
CA ILE A 8 -15.67 19.79 -35.48
C ILE A 8 -15.52 19.57 -33.97
N VAL A 9 -16.44 20.11 -33.17
CA VAL A 9 -16.44 19.91 -31.70
C VAL A 9 -16.72 18.45 -31.32
N LEU A 10 -17.55 17.74 -32.10
CA LEU A 10 -17.86 16.33 -31.84
C LEU A 10 -16.70 15.38 -32.18
N SER A 11 -15.81 15.76 -33.11
CA SER A 11 -14.68 14.93 -33.55
C SER A 11 -13.57 14.79 -32.49
N PHE A 12 -13.46 15.73 -31.55
CA PHE A 12 -12.46 15.66 -30.46
C PHE A 12 -12.75 14.56 -29.42
N PHE A 13 -13.96 14.02 -29.35
CA PHE A 13 -14.31 12.99 -28.36
C PHE A 13 -13.89 11.56 -28.73
N ILE A 14 -13.41 11.31 -29.96
CA ILE A 14 -13.11 9.95 -30.44
C ILE A 14 -11.61 9.59 -30.29
N SER A 15 -10.74 10.55 -29.98
CA SER A 15 -9.28 10.34 -30.05
C SER A 15 -8.63 9.63 -28.85
N CYS A 16 -9.39 9.04 -27.94
CA CYS A 16 -8.83 8.32 -26.78
C CYS A 16 -9.14 6.81 -26.81
N SER A 17 -9.05 6.15 -27.98
CA SER A 17 -8.93 4.69 -28.00
C SER A 17 -7.46 4.29 -27.82
N GLY A 18 -7.05 4.24 -26.55
CA GLY A 18 -5.74 3.74 -26.14
C GLY A 18 -5.49 2.32 -26.65
N LYS A 19 -4.25 2.08 -27.05
CA LYS A 19 -3.79 0.98 -27.92
C LYS A 19 -3.71 -0.38 -27.23
N ASN A 20 -4.02 -0.43 -25.92
CA ASN A 20 -3.91 -1.62 -25.08
C ASN A 20 -5.25 -1.89 -24.39
N LYS A 21 -6.27 -2.20 -25.18
CA LYS A 21 -7.60 -2.54 -24.63
C LYS A 21 -7.55 -3.94 -24.04
N VAL A 22 -7.43 -4.00 -22.72
CA VAL A 22 -7.61 -5.24 -21.96
C VAL A 22 -9.06 -5.74 -22.18
N PRO A 23 -9.26 -7.00 -22.60
CA PRO A 23 -10.61 -7.55 -22.81
C PRO A 23 -11.46 -7.41 -21.54
N PRO A 24 -12.79 -7.24 -21.67
CA PRO A 24 -13.67 -7.04 -20.52
C PRO A 24 -13.72 -8.24 -19.57
N GLU A 25 -13.41 -9.45 -20.07
CA GLU A 25 -13.32 -10.70 -19.32
C GLU A 25 -12.08 -10.78 -18.42
N ILE A 26 -11.06 -9.99 -18.73
CA ILE A 26 -9.80 -9.93 -17.99
C ILE A 26 -9.92 -8.86 -16.91
N ILE A 27 -9.38 -9.16 -15.72
CA ILE A 27 -9.32 -8.21 -14.62
C ILE A 27 -8.61 -6.94 -15.08
N GLN A 28 -9.31 -5.81 -15.02
CA GLN A 28 -8.84 -4.53 -15.53
C GLN A 28 -7.54 -4.07 -14.83
N PRO A 29 -6.63 -3.34 -15.51
CA PRO A 29 -5.29 -3.04 -14.99
C PRO A 29 -5.26 -2.42 -13.60
N ASN A 30 -6.17 -1.49 -13.31
CA ASN A 30 -6.24 -0.85 -11.99
C ASN A 30 -6.60 -1.85 -10.88
N LYS A 31 -7.56 -2.75 -11.14
CA LYS A 31 -7.94 -3.80 -10.20
C LYS A 31 -6.84 -4.85 -10.07
N MET A 32 -6.24 -5.27 -11.19
CA MET A 32 -5.13 -6.23 -11.22
C MET A 32 -3.93 -5.71 -10.43
N LYS A 33 -3.59 -4.42 -10.57
CA LYS A 33 -2.50 -3.79 -9.81
C LYS A 33 -2.65 -4.01 -8.30
N LYS A 34 -3.80 -3.64 -7.74
CA LYS A 34 -4.07 -3.74 -6.29
C LYS A 34 -4.11 -5.19 -5.83
N LEU A 35 -4.81 -6.03 -6.59
CA LEU A 35 -4.91 -7.45 -6.32
C LEU A 35 -3.55 -8.15 -6.32
N LEU A 36 -2.74 -7.90 -7.35
CA LEU A 36 -1.42 -8.53 -7.50
C LEU A 36 -0.48 -8.10 -6.37
N TRP A 37 -0.55 -6.83 -5.95
CA TRP A 37 0.19 -6.36 -4.78
C TRP A 37 -0.16 -7.17 -3.53
N ASP A 38 -1.44 -7.36 -3.25
CA ASP A 38 -1.85 -8.09 -2.04
C ASP A 38 -1.48 -9.58 -2.13
N VAL A 39 -1.56 -10.20 -3.31
CA VAL A 39 -1.12 -11.59 -3.53
C VAL A 39 0.39 -11.73 -3.28
N ILE A 40 1.21 -10.80 -3.75
CA ILE A 40 2.66 -10.79 -3.50
C ILE A 40 2.93 -10.65 -1.99
N GLN A 41 2.19 -9.77 -1.30
CA GLN A 41 2.31 -9.59 0.14
C GLN A 41 1.89 -10.84 0.92
N ALA A 42 0.84 -11.53 0.49
CA ALA A 42 0.41 -12.81 1.08
C ALA A 42 1.47 -13.90 0.91
N GLN A 43 2.11 -13.98 -0.26
CA GLN A 43 3.22 -14.90 -0.47
C GLN A 43 4.38 -14.59 0.47
N ALA A 44 4.81 -13.33 0.53
CA ALA A 44 5.89 -12.90 1.42
C ALA A 44 5.57 -13.20 2.90
N LEU A 45 4.32 -12.99 3.32
CA LEU A 45 3.85 -13.31 4.66
C LEU A 45 3.85 -14.81 4.95
N ALA A 46 3.42 -15.64 3.99
CA ALA A 46 3.44 -17.10 4.12
C ALA A 46 4.89 -17.61 4.27
N THR A 47 5.80 -17.12 3.43
CA THR A 47 7.23 -17.45 3.51
C THR A 47 7.82 -17.03 4.85
N GLU A 48 7.56 -15.81 5.32
CA GLU A 48 8.06 -15.35 6.63
C GLU A 48 7.45 -16.11 7.80
N THR A 49 6.19 -16.54 7.70
CA THR A 49 5.53 -17.34 8.72
C THR A 49 6.13 -18.73 8.80
N ALA A 50 6.28 -19.42 7.67
CA ALA A 50 6.91 -20.74 7.60
C ALA A 50 8.39 -20.70 8.02
N ARG A 51 9.08 -19.59 7.79
CA ARG A 51 10.46 -19.37 8.26
C ARG A 51 10.55 -19.23 9.78
N LYS A 52 9.52 -18.69 10.44
CA LYS A 52 9.46 -18.48 11.90
C LYS A 52 8.86 -19.66 12.64
N ASP A 53 7.97 -20.40 12.00
CA ASP A 53 7.27 -21.55 12.57
C ASP A 53 7.38 -22.75 11.62
N SER A 54 8.20 -23.73 12.01
CA SER A 54 8.44 -24.94 11.22
C SER A 54 7.23 -25.87 11.12
N THR A 55 6.18 -25.65 11.92
CA THR A 55 4.93 -26.42 11.81
C THR A 55 4.03 -25.92 10.68
N VAL A 56 4.29 -24.71 10.17
CA VAL A 56 3.51 -24.09 9.10
C VAL A 56 4.02 -24.56 7.74
N ASN A 57 3.12 -25.06 6.91
CA ASN A 57 3.39 -25.33 5.52
C ASN A 57 3.21 -24.06 4.67
N GLU A 58 4.29 -23.56 4.09
CA GLU A 58 4.30 -22.31 3.29
C GLU A 58 3.24 -22.31 2.17
N VAL A 59 3.13 -23.41 1.43
CA VAL A 59 2.20 -23.51 0.28
C VAL A 59 0.76 -23.48 0.75
N ALA A 60 0.45 -24.18 1.85
CA ALA A 60 -0.88 -24.18 2.44
C ALA A 60 -1.26 -22.79 2.99
N GLU A 61 -0.32 -22.14 3.68
CA GLU A 61 -0.54 -20.80 4.24
C GLU A 61 -0.74 -19.76 3.13
N ASN A 62 0.10 -19.77 2.09
CA ASN A 62 -0.06 -18.91 0.93
C ASN A 62 -1.45 -19.10 0.29
N LYS A 63 -1.89 -20.36 0.10
CA LYS A 63 -3.21 -20.66 -0.45
C LYS A 63 -4.33 -20.06 0.41
N VAL A 64 -4.26 -20.18 1.74
CA VAL A 64 -5.25 -19.62 2.66
C VAL A 64 -5.27 -18.09 2.58
N LEU A 65 -4.11 -17.44 2.60
CA LEU A 65 -4.01 -15.98 2.52
C LEU A 65 -4.50 -15.44 1.17
N THR A 66 -4.09 -16.08 0.07
CA THR A 66 -4.53 -15.72 -1.28
C THR A 66 -6.04 -15.89 -1.45
N GLN A 67 -6.63 -16.94 -0.88
CA GLN A 67 -8.09 -17.11 -0.92
C GLN A 67 -8.83 -15.97 -0.19
N LYS A 68 -8.34 -15.54 0.98
CA LYS A 68 -8.91 -14.39 1.70
C LYS A 68 -8.85 -13.11 0.87
N ILE A 69 -7.77 -12.89 0.14
CA ILE A 69 -7.64 -11.76 -0.78
C ILE A 69 -8.68 -11.88 -1.90
N PHE A 70 -8.85 -13.05 -2.49
CA PHE A 70 -9.85 -13.26 -3.54
C PHE A 70 -11.27 -12.93 -3.06
N ASP A 71 -11.59 -13.27 -1.82
CA ASP A 71 -12.88 -12.94 -1.20
C ASP A 71 -13.05 -11.41 -1.03
N ILE A 72 -12.01 -10.71 -0.58
CA ILE A 72 -11.99 -9.24 -0.44
C ILE A 72 -12.23 -8.55 -1.78
N TYR A 73 -11.55 -9.02 -2.84
CA TYR A 73 -11.66 -8.44 -4.18
C TYR A 73 -12.88 -8.95 -4.96
N LYS A 74 -13.65 -9.89 -4.39
CA LYS A 74 -14.79 -10.56 -5.02
C LYS A 74 -14.40 -11.14 -6.38
N ILE A 75 -13.36 -11.96 -6.39
CA ILE A 75 -12.86 -12.64 -7.59
C ILE A 75 -12.80 -14.14 -7.34
N ARG A 76 -12.91 -14.93 -8.42
CA ARG A 76 -12.68 -16.38 -8.35
C ARG A 76 -11.24 -16.67 -8.77
N SER A 77 -10.64 -17.73 -8.21
CA SER A 77 -9.29 -18.17 -8.60
C SER A 77 -9.15 -18.31 -10.11
N LYS A 78 -10.13 -18.93 -10.78
CA LYS A 78 -10.14 -19.09 -12.24
C LYS A 78 -10.05 -17.76 -13.00
N ASP A 79 -10.73 -16.72 -12.52
CA ASP A 79 -10.73 -15.41 -13.18
C ASP A 79 -9.37 -14.73 -13.02
N PHE A 80 -8.74 -14.91 -11.86
CA PHE A 80 -7.37 -14.47 -11.62
C PHE A 80 -6.39 -15.22 -12.51
N ASP A 81 -6.44 -16.55 -12.55
CA ASP A 81 -5.54 -17.38 -13.35
C ASP A 81 -5.63 -17.04 -14.84
N GLN A 82 -6.87 -16.91 -15.36
CA GLN A 82 -7.12 -16.49 -16.74
C GLN A 82 -6.54 -15.10 -17.01
N SER A 83 -6.77 -14.15 -16.09
CA SER A 83 -6.27 -12.78 -16.25
C SER A 83 -4.76 -12.71 -16.17
N TYR A 84 -4.17 -13.41 -15.21
CA TYR A 84 -2.73 -13.44 -15.00
C TYR A 84 -2.00 -14.02 -16.21
N ASN A 85 -2.50 -15.14 -16.76
CA ASN A 85 -1.98 -15.72 -18.01
C ASN A 85 -2.09 -14.77 -19.21
N TRP A 86 -3.17 -13.99 -19.27
CA TRP A 86 -3.29 -12.94 -20.28
C TRP A 86 -2.23 -11.85 -20.07
N TYR A 87 -2.03 -11.35 -18.86
CA TYR A 87 -0.99 -10.34 -18.61
C TYR A 87 0.43 -10.85 -18.85
N THR A 88 0.74 -12.10 -18.49
CA THR A 88 2.09 -12.67 -18.73
C THR A 88 2.37 -12.88 -20.23
N SER A 89 1.34 -13.07 -21.05
CA SER A 89 1.46 -13.09 -22.52
C SER A 89 1.45 -11.69 -23.16
N HIS A 90 1.16 -10.63 -22.40
CA HIS A 90 1.11 -9.23 -22.85
C HIS A 90 2.09 -8.36 -22.02
N PRO A 91 3.41 -8.52 -22.24
CA PRO A 91 4.43 -7.91 -21.39
C PRO A 91 4.41 -6.37 -21.39
N ASP A 92 3.93 -5.75 -22.46
CA ASP A 92 3.77 -4.31 -22.56
C ASP A 92 2.75 -3.76 -21.54
N VAL A 93 1.64 -4.48 -21.33
CA VAL A 93 0.61 -4.14 -20.35
C VAL A 93 1.01 -4.55 -18.94
N MET A 94 1.62 -5.73 -18.78
CA MET A 94 2.15 -6.19 -17.48
C MET A 94 3.19 -5.20 -16.94
N ARG A 95 4.07 -4.70 -17.80
CA ARG A 95 5.08 -3.70 -17.42
C ARG A 95 4.43 -2.45 -16.83
N ILE A 96 3.32 -1.96 -17.38
CA ILE A 96 2.61 -0.79 -16.85
C ILE A 96 2.12 -1.04 -15.42
N ILE A 97 1.65 -2.26 -15.12
CA ILE A 97 1.19 -2.63 -13.78
C ILE A 97 2.37 -2.62 -12.80
N VAL A 98 3.46 -3.31 -13.15
CA VAL A 98 4.65 -3.44 -12.30
C VAL A 98 5.34 -2.09 -12.09
N ASP A 99 5.52 -1.30 -13.15
CA ASP A 99 6.08 0.05 -13.07
C ASP A 99 5.22 0.95 -12.16
N SER A 100 3.89 0.86 -12.28
CA SER A 100 2.98 1.61 -11.42
C SER A 100 3.09 1.19 -9.95
N LEU A 101 3.29 -0.10 -9.66
CA LEU A 101 3.49 -0.59 -8.28
C LEU A 101 4.79 -0.05 -7.70
N ASN A 102 5.88 -0.16 -8.46
CA ASN A 102 7.19 0.34 -8.05
C ASN A 102 7.17 1.84 -7.78
N ALA A 103 6.55 2.62 -8.67
CA ALA A 103 6.41 4.06 -8.50
C ALA A 103 5.58 4.43 -7.26
N GLU A 104 4.55 3.66 -6.93
CA GLU A 104 3.73 3.87 -5.74
C GLU A 104 4.52 3.59 -4.46
N LYS A 105 5.25 2.48 -4.40
CA LYS A 105 6.12 2.14 -3.26
C LYS A 105 7.26 3.13 -3.06
N GLN A 106 7.86 3.61 -4.15
CA GLN A 106 8.87 4.66 -4.09
C GLN A 106 8.31 5.95 -3.49
N ARG A 107 7.09 6.36 -3.88
CA ARG A 107 6.45 7.55 -3.28
C ARG A 107 6.13 7.35 -1.79
N GLU A 108 5.58 6.20 -1.42
CA GLU A 108 5.29 5.88 -0.01
C GLU A 108 6.56 5.96 0.85
N SER A 109 7.64 5.30 0.43
CA SER A 109 8.91 5.33 1.15
C SER A 109 9.49 6.75 1.28
N GLN A 110 9.39 7.58 0.24
CA GLN A 110 9.83 8.98 0.29
C GLN A 110 9.02 9.79 1.32
N LEU A 111 7.70 9.60 1.35
CA LEU A 111 6.83 10.27 2.32
C LEU A 111 7.14 9.81 3.77
N GLU A 112 7.37 8.51 3.98
CA GLU A 112 7.77 7.97 5.28
C GLU A 112 9.11 8.56 5.76
N GLN A 113 10.09 8.69 4.87
CA GLN A 113 11.34 9.35 5.21
C GLN A 113 11.09 10.82 5.58
N GLN A 114 10.28 11.55 4.81
CA GLN A 114 9.97 12.94 5.10
C GLN A 114 9.27 13.11 6.45
N GLU A 115 8.30 12.26 6.80
CA GLU A 115 7.65 12.26 8.12
C GLU A 115 8.67 12.03 9.25
N LYS A 116 9.59 11.08 9.08
CA LYS A 116 10.64 10.78 10.07
C LYS A 116 11.58 11.98 10.31
N TYR A 117 11.81 12.80 9.29
CA TYR A 117 12.70 13.96 9.34
C TYR A 117 11.98 15.31 9.51
N LYS A 118 10.64 15.33 9.70
CA LYS A 118 9.95 16.60 10.02
C LYS A 118 10.55 17.17 11.31
N PRO A 119 11.06 18.41 11.29
CA PRO A 119 11.61 19.02 12.49
C PRO A 119 10.50 19.08 13.54
N ILE A 120 10.81 18.59 14.74
CA ILE A 120 9.94 18.73 15.92
C ILE A 120 9.61 20.22 16.00
N LYS A 121 8.36 20.61 15.72
CA LYS A 121 7.89 21.95 16.05
C LYS A 121 8.03 22.06 17.56
N SER A 122 9.05 22.75 18.03
CA SER A 122 9.27 23.02 19.44
C SER A 122 8.15 23.94 19.91
N THR A 123 7.00 23.37 20.25
CA THR A 123 6.07 24.04 21.16
C THR A 123 6.90 24.37 22.40
N PRO A 124 6.97 25.63 22.84
CA PRO A 124 7.78 26.00 23.99
C PRO A 124 7.44 25.06 25.15
N LEU A 125 8.43 24.28 25.59
CA LEU A 125 8.35 23.52 26.82
C LEU A 125 7.97 24.52 27.91
N LYS A 126 6.70 24.54 28.33
CA LYS A 126 6.33 25.13 29.61
C LYS A 126 7.26 24.45 30.61
N LYS A 127 8.25 25.19 31.09
CA LYS A 127 9.24 24.75 32.08
C LYS A 127 8.44 24.24 33.28
N ILE A 128 8.19 22.94 33.32
CA ILE A 128 7.39 22.34 34.37
C ILE A 128 8.23 22.50 35.62
N ASP A 129 7.69 23.17 36.63
CA ASP A 129 8.30 23.43 37.94
C ASP A 129 8.66 22.15 38.75
N SER A 130 8.64 20.98 38.09
CA SER A 130 8.97 19.64 38.59
C SER A 130 10.31 19.59 39.31
N VAL A 131 11.32 20.34 38.86
CA VAL A 131 12.65 20.37 39.50
C VAL A 131 12.57 20.97 40.90
N LYS A 132 11.70 21.97 41.12
CA LYS A 132 11.49 22.58 42.45
C LYS A 132 10.73 21.63 43.38
N LYS A 133 9.77 20.87 42.83
CA LYS A 133 9.00 19.86 43.56
C LYS A 133 9.86 18.68 44.02
N ILE A 134 10.78 18.19 43.16
CA ILE A 134 11.70 17.08 43.50
C ILE A 134 12.67 17.48 44.61
N ASN A 135 13.20 18.71 44.57
CA ASN A 135 14.11 19.19 45.61
C ASN A 135 13.42 19.42 46.96
N ALA A 136 12.14 19.84 46.96
CA ALA A 136 11.35 19.96 48.19
C ALA A 136 11.06 18.58 48.82
N ILE A 137 10.76 17.56 48.02
CA ILE A 137 10.53 16.19 48.50
C ILE A 137 11.81 15.59 49.10
N ARG A 138 12.97 15.82 48.47
CA ARG A 138 14.27 15.35 49.00
C ARG A 138 14.61 16.00 50.35
N LYS A 139 14.29 17.28 50.53
CA LYS A 139 14.48 18.01 51.80
C LYS A 139 13.55 17.53 52.92
N LEU A 140 12.32 17.15 52.57
CA LEU A 140 11.36 16.54 53.52
C LEU A 140 11.78 15.14 53.96
N HIS A 141 12.39 14.35 53.07
CA HIS A 141 12.89 13.02 53.38
C HIS A 141 14.10 13.04 54.32
N SER A 142 15.01 14.01 54.17
CA SER A 142 16.19 14.15 55.05
C SER A 142 15.86 14.57 56.48
N LEU A 143 14.72 15.23 56.70
CA LEU A 143 14.28 15.67 58.04
C LEU A 143 13.58 14.58 58.85
N LYS A 144 13.08 13.52 58.19
CA LYS A 144 12.40 12.39 58.84
C LYS A 144 13.36 11.27 59.31
N LEU A 145 14.65 11.38 59.02
CA LEU A 145 15.67 10.36 59.34
C LEU A 145 16.59 10.77 60.52
N THR A 146 16.28 11.89 61.19
CA THR A 146 17.07 12.44 62.30
C THR A 146 16.29 12.55 63.62
N GLN A 147 15.18 11.81 63.73
CA GLN A 147 14.39 11.66 64.95
C GLN A 147 14.18 10.17 65.22
#